data_AF-A0A6A7RYK8-F1
#
_entry.id   AF-A0A6A7RYK8-F1
#
_cell.length_a   1.000
_cell.length_b   1.000
_cell.length_c   1.000
_cell.angle_alpha   90.00
_cell.angle_beta   90.00
_cell.angle_gamma   90.00
#
_symmetry.space_group_name_H-M   'P 1'
#
loop_
_entity.id
_entity.type
_entity.pdbx_description
1 polymer ?
#
loop_
_entity_poly.entity_id
_entity_poly.type
_entity_poly.pdbx_seq_one_letter_code
_entity_poly.pdbx_strand_id
1 'polypeptide(L)'
;MCTPLLLPTLALAAPARPLVAYAPVSRGVELAFPRDHGAHPDFRTEWWYVTGALDSPQADIGFQLTFFRSRPGSAEALHSPLAARQILFAHAALSIPGDRLLHSERAARANLGAGFSSSDCDVHIGAWRMQRE
;
A
#
# COMPACT_ATOMS: atom_id res chain seq x y z
N MET A 1 58.72 -12.62 28.39
CA MET A 1 57.70 -11.68 27.89
C MET A 1 56.68 -12.49 27.10
N CYS A 2 55.47 -12.63 27.63
CA CYS A 2 54.40 -13.48 27.07
C CYS A 2 53.28 -12.56 26.57
N THR A 3 53.08 -12.50 25.26
CA THR A 3 52.02 -11.70 24.63
C THR A 3 50.73 -12.52 24.64
N PRO A 4 49.63 -12.09 25.29
CA PRO A 4 48.38 -12.84 25.23
C PRO A 4 47.73 -12.59 23.86
N LEU A 5 47.36 -13.67 23.18
CA LEU A 5 46.60 -13.66 21.94
C LEU A 5 45.14 -13.27 22.27
N LEU A 6 44.69 -12.09 21.83
CA LEU A 6 43.29 -11.69 21.94
C LEU A 6 42.50 -12.39 20.82
N LEU A 7 41.65 -13.36 21.17
CA LEU A 7 40.67 -13.92 20.23
C LEU A 7 39.50 -12.93 20.06
N PRO A 8 39.08 -12.61 18.82
CA PRO A 8 37.92 -11.77 18.60
C PRO A 8 36.65 -12.55 18.93
N THR A 9 35.88 -12.05 19.89
CA THR A 9 34.54 -12.56 20.20
C THR A 9 33.61 -12.19 19.04
N LEU A 10 33.21 -13.18 18.22
CA LEU A 10 32.10 -12.99 17.29
C LEU A 10 30.81 -12.88 18.10
N ALA A 11 30.28 -11.66 18.22
CA ALA A 11 28.93 -11.45 18.71
C ALA A 11 27.93 -11.96 17.65
N LEU A 12 27.21 -13.04 17.94
CA LEU A 12 26.05 -13.41 17.14
C LEU A 12 25.00 -12.31 17.28
N ALA A 13 24.70 -11.62 16.18
CA ALA A 13 23.56 -10.72 16.11
C ALA A 13 22.29 -11.55 16.29
N ALA A 14 21.51 -11.26 17.34
CA ALA A 14 20.19 -11.84 17.51
C ALA A 14 19.31 -11.45 16.31
N PRO A 15 18.46 -12.36 15.78
CA PRO A 15 17.55 -12.00 14.70
C PRO A 15 16.63 -10.88 15.17
N ALA A 16 16.56 -9.80 14.40
CA ALA A 16 15.64 -8.71 14.66
C ALA A 16 14.21 -9.25 14.67
N ARG A 17 13.51 -9.14 15.81
CA ARG A 17 12.09 -9.46 15.88
C ARG A 17 11.33 -8.50 14.94
N PRO A 18 10.40 -9.00 14.12
CA PRO A 18 9.56 -8.11 13.35
C PRO A 18 8.78 -7.21 14.30
N LEU A 19 8.83 -5.90 14.07
CA LEU A 19 8.14 -4.88 14.87
C LEU A 19 6.60 -5.02 14.80
N VAL A 20 6.09 -5.82 13.87
CA VAL A 20 4.66 -6.01 13.62
C VAL A 20 4.37 -7.43 13.11
N ALA A 21 3.24 -7.99 13.54
CA ALA A 21 2.68 -9.20 12.95
C ALA A 21 1.61 -8.80 11.91
N TYR A 22 1.71 -9.36 10.71
CA TYR A 22 0.71 -9.20 9.64
C TYR A 22 -0.22 -10.41 9.60
N ALA A 23 -1.46 -10.20 9.15
CA ALA A 23 -2.35 -11.32 8.84
C ALA A 23 -1.73 -12.22 7.75
N PRO A 24 -1.70 -13.55 7.93
CA PRO A 24 -1.19 -14.47 6.91
C PRO A 24 -2.23 -14.70 5.81
N VAL A 25 -1.79 -14.85 4.55
CA VAL A 25 -2.64 -15.36 3.47
C VAL A 25 -2.69 -16.88 3.58
N SER A 26 -3.83 -17.40 4.04
CA SER A 26 -4.03 -18.83 4.30
C SER A 26 -5.00 -19.44 3.30
N ARG A 27 -4.83 -20.73 2.99
CA ARG A 27 -5.79 -21.49 2.18
C ARG A 27 -7.08 -21.71 2.97
N GLY A 28 -8.20 -21.83 2.26
CA GLY A 28 -9.50 -22.15 2.85
C GLY A 28 -10.21 -20.96 3.52
N VAL A 29 -9.69 -19.74 3.37
CA VAL A 29 -10.40 -18.52 3.76
C VAL A 29 -11.44 -18.20 2.67
N GLU A 30 -12.71 -18.25 3.03
CA GLU A 30 -13.80 -17.84 2.15
C GLU A 30 -13.98 -16.32 2.18
N LEU A 31 -14.12 -15.72 0.99
CA LEU A 31 -14.45 -14.30 0.87
C LEU A 31 -15.93 -14.10 1.22
N ALA A 32 -16.21 -13.11 2.06
CA ALA A 32 -17.56 -12.72 2.46
C ALA A 32 -17.85 -11.29 2.01
N PHE A 33 -18.87 -11.12 1.19
CA PHE A 33 -19.33 -9.82 0.72
C PHE A 33 -20.62 -9.42 1.44
N PRO A 34 -20.81 -8.13 1.78
CA PRO A 34 -20.03 -6.97 1.32
C PRO A 34 -18.75 -6.66 2.11
N ARG A 35 -18.46 -7.37 3.20
CA ARG A 35 -17.28 -7.11 4.07
C ARG A 35 -15.97 -6.98 3.28
N ASP A 36 -15.68 -7.92 2.39
CA ASP A 36 -14.41 -7.97 1.66
C ASP A 36 -14.35 -7.00 0.46
N HIS A 37 -15.33 -6.12 0.31
CA HIS A 37 -15.15 -4.92 -0.49
C HIS A 37 -14.35 -3.83 0.25
N GLY A 38 -14.39 -3.84 1.58
CA GLY A 38 -13.62 -2.93 2.41
C GLY A 38 -12.12 -3.22 2.39
N ALA A 39 -11.35 -2.27 2.91
CA ALA A 39 -9.91 -2.43 3.09
C ALA A 39 -9.59 -3.44 4.20
N HIS A 40 -8.48 -4.16 4.01
CA HIS A 40 -7.96 -5.19 4.92
C HIS A 40 -6.66 -4.73 5.62
N PRO A 41 -6.70 -3.78 6.59
CA PRO A 41 -5.53 -3.10 7.19
C PRO A 41 -4.52 -3.99 7.91
N ASP A 42 -4.93 -5.20 8.28
CA ASP A 42 -4.06 -6.17 8.96
C ASP A 42 -3.02 -6.80 8.01
N PHE A 43 -3.29 -6.77 6.70
CA PHE A 43 -2.34 -7.22 5.69
C PHE A 43 -1.32 -6.13 5.36
N ARG A 44 -0.10 -6.56 5.06
CA ARG A 44 1.01 -5.65 4.75
C ARG A 44 0.74 -4.80 3.50
N THR A 45 0.08 -5.36 2.51
CA THR A 45 -0.15 -4.74 1.20
C THR A 45 -1.57 -4.96 0.73
N GLU A 46 -2.15 -3.95 0.08
CA GLU A 46 -3.46 -4.04 -0.53
C GLU A 46 -3.53 -3.16 -1.79
N TRP A 47 -4.34 -3.56 -2.76
CA TRP A 47 -4.41 -2.94 -4.08
C TRP A 47 -5.86 -2.74 -4.50
N TRP A 48 -6.16 -1.58 -5.06
CA TRP A 48 -7.35 -1.32 -5.87
C TRP A 48 -6.88 -0.94 -7.26
N TYR A 49 -7.24 -1.74 -8.26
CA TYR A 49 -6.70 -1.57 -9.60
C TYR A 49 -7.83 -1.66 -10.62
N VAL A 50 -8.05 -0.55 -11.33
CA VAL A 50 -9.04 -0.42 -12.38
C VAL A 50 -8.33 -0.12 -13.69
N THR A 51 -8.70 -0.85 -14.73
CA THR A 51 -8.29 -0.62 -16.11
C THR A 51 -9.52 -0.62 -17.00
N GLY A 52 -9.45 0.12 -18.10
CA GLY A 52 -10.52 0.11 -19.08
C GLY A 52 -10.16 0.85 -20.35
N ALA A 53 -11.02 0.69 -21.35
CA ALA A 53 -11.06 1.53 -22.53
C ALA A 53 -12.20 2.55 -22.36
N LEU A 54 -11.99 3.78 -22.84
CA LEU A 54 -13.02 4.80 -22.84
C LEU A 54 -13.90 4.65 -24.09
N ASP A 55 -15.21 4.73 -23.88
CA ASP A 55 -16.15 4.99 -24.95
C ASP A 55 -16.09 6.49 -25.28
N SER A 56 -15.42 6.83 -26.37
CA SER A 56 -15.17 8.22 -26.76
C SER A 56 -15.13 8.36 -28.29
N PRO A 57 -15.34 9.58 -28.83
CA PRO A 57 -15.23 9.83 -30.27
C PRO A 57 -13.85 9.49 -30.85
N GLN A 58 -12.80 9.56 -30.04
CA GLN A 58 -11.47 9.10 -30.40
C GLN A 58 -11.31 7.63 -30.00
N ALA A 59 -10.96 6.80 -30.98
CA ALA A 59 -10.76 5.38 -30.76
C ALA A 59 -9.52 5.10 -29.89
N ASP A 60 -9.50 3.91 -29.28
CA ASP A 60 -8.35 3.33 -28.59
C ASP A 60 -7.77 4.15 -27.42
N ILE A 61 -8.60 4.99 -26.77
CA ILE A 61 -8.22 5.62 -25.51
C ILE A 61 -8.37 4.64 -24.35
N GLY A 62 -7.28 4.37 -23.66
CA GLY A 62 -7.24 3.51 -22.47
C GLY A 62 -6.97 4.30 -21.19
N PHE A 63 -7.42 3.77 -20.05
CA PHE A 63 -7.09 4.33 -18.75
C PHE A 63 -6.70 3.25 -17.73
N GLN A 64 -5.94 3.69 -16.74
CA GLN A 64 -5.62 2.96 -15.52
C GLN A 64 -5.80 3.88 -14.32
N LEU A 65 -6.34 3.35 -13.23
CA LEU A 65 -6.31 3.95 -11.90
C LEU A 65 -5.92 2.89 -10.88
N THR A 66 -4.85 3.15 -10.14
CA THR A 66 -4.35 2.26 -9.10
C THR A 66 -4.29 3.02 -7.78
N PHE A 67 -4.83 2.44 -6.72
CA PHE A 67 -4.46 2.74 -5.34
C PHE A 67 -3.70 1.55 -4.76
N PHE A 68 -2.63 1.82 -4.04
CA PHE A 68 -1.81 0.82 -3.37
C PHE A 68 -1.59 1.24 -1.91
N ARG A 69 -1.91 0.37 -0.95
CA ARG A 69 -1.62 0.58 0.46
C ARG A 69 -0.47 -0.31 0.92
N SER A 70 0.43 0.27 1.70
CA SER A 70 1.49 -0.44 2.41
C SER A 70 1.44 -0.13 3.91
N ARG A 71 1.58 -1.16 4.74
CA ARG A 71 1.81 -1.06 6.20
C ARG A 71 3.28 -1.37 6.49
N PRO A 72 4.18 -0.38 6.58
CA PRO A 72 5.63 -0.63 6.63
C PRO A 72 6.12 -1.35 7.90
N GLY A 73 5.35 -1.30 8.98
CA GLY A 73 5.68 -1.94 10.26
C GLY A 73 6.71 -1.19 11.12
N SER A 74 7.57 -0.37 10.51
CA SER A 74 8.60 0.40 11.23
C SER A 74 8.04 1.53 12.12
N ALA A 75 6.83 2.00 11.83
CA ALA A 75 6.20 3.13 12.52
C ALA A 75 5.19 2.74 13.61
N GLU A 76 4.99 1.46 13.89
CA GLU A 76 3.92 0.97 14.78
C GLU A 76 4.08 1.49 16.22
N ALA A 77 5.30 1.50 16.74
CA ALA A 77 5.62 1.96 18.10
C ALA A 77 5.71 3.50 18.24
N LEU A 78 5.58 4.27 17.16
CA LEU A 78 5.77 5.72 17.19
C LEU A 78 4.52 6.45 17.69
N HIS A 79 4.57 7.05 18.87
CA HIS A 79 3.47 7.89 19.40
C HIS A 79 3.45 9.29 18.76
N SER A 80 3.17 9.37 17.46
CA SER A 80 3.11 10.62 16.70
C SER A 80 1.96 10.62 15.70
N PRO A 81 1.25 11.75 15.50
CA PRO A 81 0.26 11.90 14.42
C PRO A 81 0.90 11.85 13.02
N LEU A 82 2.23 11.95 12.91
CA LEU A 82 2.96 11.85 11.65
C LEU A 82 3.51 10.44 11.37
N ALA A 83 3.31 9.49 12.29
CA ALA A 83 3.79 8.13 12.14
C ALA A 83 3.17 7.45 10.91
N ALA A 84 4.02 7.01 9.97
CA ALA A 84 3.63 6.41 8.70
C ALA A 84 3.23 4.92 8.86
N ARG A 85 2.24 4.63 9.70
CA ARG A 85 1.76 3.25 9.94
C ARG A 85 1.13 2.63 8.71
N GLN A 86 0.40 3.43 7.96
CA GLN A 86 -0.24 3.07 6.71
C GLN A 86 0.07 4.17 5.70
N ILE A 87 0.59 3.78 4.54
CA ILE A 87 0.94 4.69 3.44
C ILE A 87 0.12 4.26 2.24
N LEU A 88 -0.54 5.23 1.60
CA LEU A 88 -1.26 5.03 0.36
C LEU A 88 -0.50 5.71 -0.77
N PHE A 89 -0.50 5.04 -1.91
CA PHE A 89 -0.01 5.52 -3.19
C PHE A 89 -1.17 5.48 -4.17
N ALA A 90 -1.21 6.42 -5.09
CA ALA A 90 -2.14 6.40 -6.21
C ALA A 90 -1.40 6.75 -7.49
N HIS A 91 -1.78 6.12 -8.60
CA HIS A 91 -1.31 6.44 -9.94
C HIS A 91 -2.47 6.33 -10.91
N ALA A 92 -2.66 7.35 -11.75
CA ALA A 92 -3.61 7.32 -12.84
C ALA A 92 -2.92 7.62 -14.16
N ALA A 93 -3.36 6.95 -15.21
CA ALA A 93 -2.80 7.09 -16.55
C ALA A 93 -3.90 7.09 -17.61
N LEU A 94 -3.70 7.88 -18.66
CA LEU A 94 -4.46 7.88 -19.91
C LEU A 94 -3.52 7.62 -21.08
N SER A 95 -3.84 6.60 -21.86
CA SER A 95 -3.17 6.27 -23.12
C SER A 95 -4.02 6.80 -24.26
N ILE A 96 -3.49 7.78 -25.00
CA ILE A 96 -4.16 8.40 -26.15
C ILE A 96 -3.31 8.10 -27.39
N PRO A 97 -3.86 7.52 -28.46
CA PRO A 97 -3.08 7.20 -29.66
C PRO A 97 -2.39 8.44 -30.24
N GLY A 98 -1.10 8.31 -30.53
CA GLY A 98 -0.27 9.41 -31.06
C GLY A 98 0.34 10.32 -30.00
N ASP A 99 -0.08 10.22 -28.74
CA ASP A 99 0.45 11.01 -27.63
C ASP A 99 1.37 10.18 -26.70
N ARG A 100 2.10 10.88 -25.84
CA ARG A 100 2.78 10.24 -24.69
C ARG A 100 1.75 9.93 -23.60
N LEU A 101 1.99 8.85 -22.85
CA LEU A 101 1.21 8.52 -21.65
C LEU A 101 1.05 9.73 -20.72
N LEU A 102 -0.19 10.19 -20.57
CA LEU A 102 -0.56 11.21 -19.61
C LEU A 102 -0.76 10.52 -18.26
N HIS A 103 -0.08 10.97 -17.23
CA HIS A 103 -0.18 10.31 -15.93
C HIS A 103 0.04 11.28 -14.78
N SER A 104 -0.41 10.89 -13.59
CA SER A 104 -0.11 11.58 -12.35
C SER A 104 -0.13 10.58 -11.19
N GLU A 105 0.57 10.93 -10.13
CA GLU A 105 0.76 10.07 -8.97
C GLU A 105 0.70 10.85 -7.66
N ARG A 106 0.30 10.18 -6.59
CA ARG A 106 0.22 10.75 -5.25
C ARG A 106 0.70 9.71 -4.23
N ALA A 107 1.24 10.20 -3.12
CA ALA A 107 1.53 9.39 -1.95
C ALA A 107 1.20 10.18 -0.69
N ALA A 108 0.57 9.53 0.29
CA ALA A 108 0.22 10.15 1.56
C ALA A 108 0.09 9.09 2.66
N ARG A 109 0.13 9.53 3.91
CA ARG A 109 -0.11 8.65 5.06
C ARG A 109 -1.63 8.55 5.28
N ALA A 110 -2.14 7.38 5.67
CA ALA A 110 -3.58 7.21 5.90
C ALA A 110 -4.14 8.04 7.06
N ASN A 111 -3.28 8.54 7.95
CA ASN A 111 -3.62 9.46 9.02
C ASN A 111 -3.32 10.93 8.66
N LEU A 112 -2.84 11.19 7.44
CA LEU A 112 -2.51 12.52 6.97
C LEU A 112 -2.60 12.61 5.44
N GLY A 113 -3.78 13.02 4.95
CA GLY A 113 -4.02 13.32 3.53
C GLY A 113 -4.50 12.14 2.69
N ALA A 114 -4.54 10.94 3.23
CA ALA A 114 -5.18 9.76 2.62
C ALA A 114 -6.11 9.07 3.62
N GLY A 115 -6.93 8.15 3.13
CA GLY A 115 -7.80 7.33 3.97
C GLY A 115 -8.39 6.15 3.21
N PHE A 116 -8.95 5.20 3.96
CA PHE A 116 -9.67 4.05 3.43
C PHE A 116 -10.73 3.61 4.43
N SER A 117 -11.79 2.95 3.97
CA SER A 117 -12.80 2.31 4.81
C SER A 117 -12.62 0.80 4.89
N SER A 118 -12.83 0.21 6.06
CA SER A 118 -12.96 -1.24 6.23
C SER A 118 -14.40 -1.73 6.15
N SER A 119 -15.39 -0.83 6.08
CA SER A 119 -16.80 -1.20 5.94
C SER A 119 -17.19 -1.40 4.48
N ASP A 120 -16.51 -0.70 3.57
CA ASP A 120 -16.79 -0.75 2.16
C ASP A 120 -15.63 -0.27 1.28
N CYS A 121 -15.72 -0.45 -0.04
CA CYS A 121 -14.77 0.09 -1.00
C CYS A 121 -14.88 1.62 -1.02
N ASP A 122 -13.99 2.26 -0.28
CA ASP A 122 -13.78 3.70 -0.25
C ASP A 122 -12.30 3.93 0.08
N VAL A 123 -11.55 4.45 -0.88
CA VAL A 123 -10.11 4.76 -0.76
C VAL A 123 -9.83 6.11 -1.40
N HIS A 124 -9.03 6.95 -0.72
CA HIS A 124 -8.73 8.29 -1.20
C HIS A 124 -7.33 8.81 -0.83
N ILE A 125 -6.83 9.73 -1.67
CA ILE A 125 -5.67 10.60 -1.40
C ILE A 125 -6.01 12.02 -1.86
N GLY A 126 -6.19 12.95 -0.92
CA GLY A 126 -6.69 14.29 -1.22
C GLY A 126 -8.03 14.22 -1.97
N ALA A 127 -8.08 14.81 -3.17
CA ALA A 127 -9.27 14.80 -4.03
C ALA A 127 -9.45 13.51 -4.86
N TRP A 128 -8.45 12.63 -4.90
CA TRP A 128 -8.55 11.37 -5.65
C TRP A 128 -9.29 10.35 -4.81
N ARG A 129 -10.35 9.75 -5.33
CA ARG A 129 -11.17 8.77 -4.62
C ARG A 129 -11.67 7.68 -5.54
N MET A 130 -11.73 6.46 -5.01
CA MET A 130 -12.50 5.36 -5.56
C MET A 130 -13.49 4.93 -4.47
N GLN A 131 -14.78 4.91 -4.81
CA GLN A 131 -15.86 4.57 -3.89
C GLN A 131 -16.87 3.69 -4.62
N ARG A 132 -17.39 2.65 -3.96
CA ARG A 132 -18.57 1.93 -4.43
C ARG A 132 -19.84 2.62 -3.91
N GLU A 133 -20.81 2.78 -4.80
CA GLU A 133 -22.17 3.26 -4.51
C GLU A 133 -23.14 2.11 -4.19
#